data_AF-I4C8S8-F1
#
_entry.id   AF-I4C8S8-F1
#
_cell.length_a   1.000
_cell.length_b   1.000
_cell.length_c   1.000
_cell.angle_alpha   90.00
_cell.angle_beta   90.00
_cell.angle_gamma   90.00
#
_symmetry.space_group_name_H-M   'P 1'
#
loop_
_entity.id
_entity.type
_entity.pdbx_description
1 polymer ?
#
loop_
_entity_poly.entity_id
_entity_poly.type
_entity_poly.pdbx_seq_one_letter_code
_entity_poly.pdbx_strand_id
1 'polypeptide(L)' 'MAEVNHRKLMSNSFNKLHEQLSLVRSHIESLDDPTARKLMESMEFGLLAPMRKLRIHLDIPYDWHEKKLEMMETA' A
#
# COMPACT_ATOMS: atom_id res chain seq x y z
N MET A 1 -24.98 8.70 13.38
CA MET A 1 -24.26 8.10 12.24
C MET A 1 -22.78 8.16 12.59
N ALA A 2 -22.05 7.03 12.52
CA ALA A 2 -20.62 7.05 12.78
C ALA A 2 -19.92 7.84 11.66
N GLU A 3 -19.10 8.81 12.05
CA GLU A 3 -18.35 9.64 11.10
C GLU A 3 -17.30 8.77 10.39
N VAL A 4 -17.30 8.77 9.07
CA VAL A 4 -16.39 7.93 8.29
C VAL A 4 -15.01 8.58 8.30
N ASN A 5 -14.04 7.91 8.93
CA ASN A 5 -12.65 8.34 8.85
C ASN A 5 -12.07 7.97 7.48
N HIS A 6 -12.23 8.88 6.51
CA HIS A 6 -11.74 8.72 5.14
C HIS A 6 -10.23 8.50 5.05
N ARG A 7 -9.45 9.07 5.97
CA ARG A 7 -7.99 8.88 6.04
C ARG A 7 -7.65 7.42 6.35
N LYS A 8 -8.32 6.83 7.36
CA LYS A 8 -8.15 5.42 7.73
C LYS A 8 -8.61 4.47 6.62
N LEU A 9 -9.71 4.79 5.94
CA LEU A 9 -10.16 4.01 4.77
C LEU A 9 -9.14 4.03 3.63
N MET A 10 -8.56 5.18 3.32
CA MET A 10 -7.53 5.31 2.29
C MET A 10 -6.23 4.59 2.67
N SER A 11 -5.78 4.71 3.92
CA SER A 11 -4.62 3.99 4.45
C SER A 11 -4.78 2.48 4.25
N ASN A 12 -5.90 1.93 4.73
CA ASN A 12 -6.25 0.51 4.58
C ASN A 12 -6.31 0.08 3.11
N SER A 13 -6.84 0.93 2.23
CA SER A 13 -6.93 0.62 0.80
C SER A 13 -5.54 0.55 0.15
N PHE A 14 -4.62 1.44 0.53
CA PHE A 14 -3.24 1.39 0.06
C PHE A 14 -2.48 0.17 0.58
N ASN A 15 -2.70 -0.22 1.85
CA ASN A 15 -2.08 -1.42 2.41
C ASN A 15 -2.54 -2.67 1.67
N LYS A 16 -3.85 -2.81 1.45
CA LYS A 16 -4.41 -3.93 0.67
C LYS A 16 -3.86 -3.99 -0.75
N LEU A 17 -3.78 -2.85 -1.45
CA LEU A 17 -3.19 -2.81 -2.80
C LEU A 17 -1.74 -3.27 -2.81
N HIS A 18 -0.95 -2.87 -1.81
CA HIS A 18 0.45 -3.29 -1.67
C HIS A 18 0.57 -4.80 -1.39
N GLU A 19 -0.27 -5.35 -0.52
CA GLU A 19 -0.35 -6.78 -0.22
C GLU A 19 -0.71 -7.59 -1.48
N GLN A 20 -1.73 -7.17 -2.22
CA GLN A 20 -2.15 -7.85 -3.45
C GLN A 20 -1.07 -7.80 -4.52
N LEU A 21 -0.37 -6.66 -4.69
CA LEU A 21 0.76 -6.57 -5.61
C LEU A 21 1.88 -7.54 -5.22
N SER A 22 2.16 -7.69 -3.93
CA SER A 22 3.17 -8.63 -3.43
C SER A 22 2.78 -10.09 -3.69
N LEU A 23 1.50 -10.44 -3.55
CA LEU A 23 1.00 -11.78 -3.90
C LEU A 23 1.12 -12.07 -5.40
N VAL A 24 0.70 -11.12 -6.25
CA VAL A 24 0.82 -11.25 -7.70
C VAL A 24 2.28 -11.40 -8.10
N ARG A 25 3.19 -10.60 -7.52
CA ARG A 25 4.63 -10.72 -7.76
C ARG A 25 5.14 -12.12 -7.43
N SER A 26 4.78 -12.68 -6.28
CA SER A 26 5.18 -14.03 -5.89
C SER A 26 4.69 -15.09 -6.89
N HIS A 27 3.46 -14.96 -7.38
CA HIS A 27 2.96 -15.85 -8.42
C HIS A 27 3.72 -15.68 -9.74
N ILE A 28 3.99 -14.45 -10.18
CA ILE A 28 4.77 -14.20 -11.41
C ILE A 28 6.19 -14.74 -11.29
N GLU A 29 6.84 -14.60 -10.15
CA GLU A 29 8.17 -15.15 -9.90
C GLU A 29 8.20 -16.67 -10.06
N SER A 30 7.11 -17.36 -9.66
CA SER A 30 6.96 -18.81 -9.79
C SER A 30 6.76 -19.32 -11.22
N LEU A 31 6.36 -18.45 -12.16
CA LEU A 31 6.17 -18.83 -13.57
C LEU A 31 7.49 -18.93 -14.35
N ASP A 32 8.59 -18.42 -13.78
CA ASP A 32 9.90 -18.29 -14.43
C ASP A 32 9.89 -17.60 -15.81
N ASP A 33 8.90 -16.73 -16.03
CA ASP A 33 8.75 -15.95 -17.26
C ASP A 33 9.38 -14.55 -17.10
N PRO A 34 10.48 -14.24 -17.80
CA PRO A 34 11.14 -12.94 -17.72
C PRO A 34 10.29 -11.79 -18.28
N THR A 35 9.40 -12.05 -19.23
CA THR A 35 8.48 -11.03 -19.76
C THR A 35 7.42 -10.68 -18.72
N ALA A 36 6.85 -11.69 -18.05
CA ALA A 36 5.91 -11.48 -16.95
C ALA A 36 6.55 -10.71 -15.78
N ARG A 37 7.79 -11.04 -15.41
CA ARG A 37 8.55 -10.29 -14.38
C ARG A 37 8.71 -8.83 -14.74
N LYS A 38 9.13 -8.53 -15.97
CA LYS A 38 9.27 -7.14 -16.44
C LYS A 38 7.95 -6.37 -16.46
N LEU A 39 6.85 -7.04 -16.83
CA LEU A 39 5.52 -6.45 -16.78
C LEU A 39 5.11 -6.14 -15.33
N MET A 40 5.36 -7.06 -14.40
CA MET A 40 5.10 -6.88 -12.98
C MET A 40 5.88 -5.69 -12.42
N GLU A 41 7.18 -5.60 -12.69
CA GLU A 41 8.02 -4.45 -12.26
C GLU A 41 7.45 -3.13 -12.78
N SER A 42 7.07 -3.07 -14.07
CA SER A 42 6.47 -1.85 -14.64
C SER A 42 5.16 -1.48 -13.95
N MET A 43 4.34 -2.48 -13.57
CA MET A 43 3.08 -2.26 -12.85
C MET A 43 3.33 -1.77 -11.42
N GLU A 44 4.31 -2.35 -10.70
CA GLU A 44 4.71 -1.89 -9.37
C GLU A 44 5.18 -0.43 -9.41
N PHE A 45 6.06 -0.07 -10.34
CA PHE A 45 6.50 1.33 -10.49
C PHE A 45 5.34 2.27 -10.82
N GLY A 46 4.46 1.85 -11.73
CA GLY A 46 3.30 2.62 -12.16
C GLY A 46 2.28 2.89 -11.05
N LEU A 47 2.17 1.99 -10.06
CA LEU A 47 1.19 2.09 -8.97
C LEU A 47 1.78 2.61 -7.67
N LEU A 48 2.95 2.11 -7.25
CA LEU A 48 3.55 2.44 -5.96
C LEU A 48 4.02 3.90 -5.90
N ALA A 49 4.54 4.46 -7.00
CA ALA A 49 4.97 5.85 -7.02
C ALA A 49 3.80 6.85 -6.86
N PRO A 50 2.68 6.74 -7.60
CA PRO A 50 1.50 7.54 -7.34
C PRO A 50 0.89 7.31 -5.95
N MET A 51 0.82 6.07 -5.48
CA MET A 51 0.32 5.78 -4.12
C MET A 51 1.15 6.48 -3.05
N ARG A 52 2.49 6.47 -3.16
CA ARG A 52 3.38 7.19 -2.26
C ARG A 52 3.14 8.70 -2.30
N LYS A 53 3.01 9.29 -3.50
CA LYS A 53 2.71 10.73 -3.64
C LYS A 53 1.37 11.08 -2.99
N LEU A 54 0.35 10.25 -3.20
CA LEU A 54 -0.98 10.46 -2.64
C LEU A 54 -0.98 10.31 -1.11
N ARG A 55 -0.25 9.35 -0.56
CA ARG A 55 -0.04 9.23 0.90
C ARG A 55 0.55 10.50 1.49
N ILE A 56 1.63 11.02 0.90
CA ILE A 56 2.29 12.25 1.37
C ILE A 56 1.34 13.44 1.27
N HIS A 57 0.66 13.60 0.13
CA HIS A 57 -0.25 14.72 -0.09
C HIS A 57 -1.44 14.74 0.88
N LEU A 58 -1.94 13.56 1.26
CA LEU A 58 -3.06 13.41 2.19
C LEU A 58 -2.62 13.25 3.65
N ASP A 59 -1.32 13.34 3.93
CA ASP A 59 -0.74 13.13 5.25
C ASP A 59 -1.17 11.78 5.87
N ILE A 60 -1.24 10.74 5.04
CA ILE A 60 -1.54 9.37 5.46
C ILE A 60 -0.24 8.71 5.92
N PRO A 61 -0.11 8.30 7.19
CA PRO A 61 1.07 7.61 7.68
C PRO A 61 1.28 6.27 6.94
N TYR A 62 2.52 5.79 6.89
CA TYR A 62 2.75 4.37 6.67
C TYR A 62 2.44 3.64 7.98
N ASP A 63 1.79 2.48 7.95
CA ASP A 63 1.35 1.72 9.14
C ASP A 63 2.43 1.50 10.21
N TRP A 64 3.73 1.49 9.85
CA TRP A 64 4.81 1.45 10.85
C TRP A 64 4.79 2.64 11.83
N HIS A 65 4.09 3.72 11.49
CA HIS A 65 3.83 4.88 12.34
C HIS A 65 2.43 4.89 12.98
N GLU A 66 1.41 4.20 12.43
CA GLU A 66 0.07 4.14 13.05
C GLU A 66 0.13 3.47 14.43
N LYS A 67 0.91 2.38 14.57
CA LYS A 67 1.14 1.74 15.89
C LYS A 67 1.70 2.69 16.94
N LYS A 68 2.50 3.69 16.54
CA LYS A 68 3.12 4.64 17.47
C LYS A 68 2.13 5.72 17.92
N LEU A 69 1.22 6.12 17.04
CA LEU A 69 0.18 7.11 17.35
C LEU A 69 -0.92 6.53 18.23
N GLU A 70 -1.38 5.30 17.96
CA GLU A 70 -2.37 4.62 18.81
C GLU A 70 -1.85 4.37 20.25
N MET A 71 -0.54 4.13 20.42
CA MET A 71 0.10 4.00 21.74
C MET A 71 0.26 5.31 22.50
N MET A 72 0.25 6.46 21.82
CA MET A 72 0.35 7.79 22.47
C MET A 72 -1.01 8.39 22.84
N GLU A 73 -2.09 7.98 22.17
CA GLU A 73 -3.46 8.40 22.51
C GLU A 73 -4.08 7.60 23.67
N THR A 74 -3.45 6.47 24.06
CA THR A 74 -3.90 5.59 25.16
C THR A 74 -3.02 5.63 26.41
N ALA A 75 -1.98 6.49 26.42
CA ALA A 75 -1.07 6.73 27.55
C ALA A 75 -1.35 8.09 28.20
#